data_AF-N4V929-F1
#
_entry.id   AF-N4V929-F1
#
_cell.length_a   1.000
_cell.length_b   1.000
_cell.length_c   1.000
_cell.angle_alpha   90.00
_cell.angle_beta   90.00
_cell.angle_gamma   90.00
#
_symmetry.space_group_name_H-M   'P 1'
#
loop_
_entity.id
_entity.type
_entity.pdbx_description
1 polymer ?
#
loop_
_entity_poly.entity_id
_entity_poly.type
_entity_poly.pdbx_seq_one_letter_code
_entity_poly.pdbx_strand_id
1 'polypeptide(L)'
;MASSNGTSAPAFQFSATYSSPTNEPFTFAESLRAPPSSGVAEKSAYLNSLRKAINSAQENINKQLTARMEEDKAREAIQTGVSKAAVDEALEEENYGEEAPPNDD
;
A
#
# COMPACT_ATOMS: atom_id res chain seq x y z
N MET A 1 44.86 -23.42 9.85
CA MET A 1 43.49 -23.95 9.72
C MET A 1 42.64 -23.25 10.78
N ALA A 2 42.04 -22.11 10.45
CA ALA A 2 41.09 -21.44 11.33
C ALA A 2 39.72 -21.55 10.66
N SER A 3 38.92 -22.51 11.11
CA SER A 3 37.57 -22.72 10.63
C SER A 3 36.70 -21.57 11.09
N SER A 4 36.34 -20.68 10.18
CA SER A 4 35.33 -19.65 10.38
C SER A 4 33.96 -20.33 10.50
N ASN A 5 33.54 -20.63 11.73
CA ASN A 5 32.21 -21.15 12.00
C ASN A 5 31.20 -20.01 11.87
N GLY A 6 30.78 -19.71 10.63
CA GLY A 6 29.79 -18.69 10.33
C GLY A 6 28.40 -19.15 10.73
N THR A 7 28.03 -19.00 12.00
CA THR A 7 26.64 -19.07 12.42
C THR A 7 25.89 -17.91 11.79
N SER A 8 25.11 -18.19 10.73
CA SER A 8 24.22 -17.19 10.10
C SER A 8 23.29 -16.63 11.17
N ALA A 9 23.28 -15.30 11.33
CA ALA A 9 22.38 -14.63 12.27
C ALA A 9 20.92 -15.01 11.93
N PRO A 10 20.05 -15.20 12.95
CA PRO A 10 18.65 -15.55 12.70
C PRO A 10 17.98 -14.45 11.88
N ALA A 11 17.06 -14.84 11.00
CA ALA A 11 16.27 -13.91 10.21
C ALA A 11 14.90 -13.72 10.86
N PHE A 12 14.50 -12.47 11.06
CA PHE A 12 13.15 -12.09 11.41
C PHE A 12 12.34 -11.84 10.16
N GLN A 13 11.02 -11.94 10.27
CA GLN A 13 10.10 -11.63 9.18
C GLN A 13 9.18 -10.50 9.61
N PHE A 14 9.14 -9.46 8.78
CA PHE A 14 8.15 -8.39 8.87
C PHE A 14 7.14 -8.60 7.75
N SER A 15 5.86 -8.72 8.09
CA SER A 15 4.81 -8.97 7.11
C SER A 15 3.51 -8.26 7.44
N ALA A 16 2.71 -8.03 6.41
CA ALA A 16 1.36 -7.52 6.51
C ALA A 16 0.47 -8.28 5.52
N THR A 17 -0.71 -8.67 5.97
CA THR A 17 -1.67 -9.43 5.16
C THR A 17 -2.98 -8.67 5.09
N TYR A 18 -3.47 -8.50 3.88
CA TYR A 18 -4.79 -7.96 3.59
C TYR A 18 -5.73 -9.08 3.14
N SER A 19 -6.97 -8.99 3.58
CA SER A 19 -8.06 -9.87 3.19
C SER A 19 -9.33 -9.05 2.99
N SER A 20 -10.14 -9.41 2.00
CA SER A 20 -11.43 -8.79 1.70
C SER A 20 -12.42 -9.85 1.22
N PRO A 21 -13.73 -9.66 1.46
CA PRO A 21 -14.76 -10.53 0.87
C PRO A 21 -14.87 -10.42 -0.65
N THR A 22 -14.50 -9.28 -1.24
CA THR A 22 -14.76 -8.94 -2.64
C THR A 22 -13.49 -8.76 -3.47
N ASN A 23 -12.35 -8.51 -2.81
CA ASN A 23 -11.06 -8.28 -3.46
C ASN A 23 -10.07 -9.39 -3.11
N GLU A 24 -9.22 -9.75 -4.08
CA GLU A 24 -8.19 -10.75 -3.88
C GLU A 24 -7.25 -10.36 -2.73
N PRO A 25 -6.90 -11.30 -1.83
CA PRO A 25 -6.00 -11.04 -0.72
C PRO A 25 -4.59 -10.74 -1.23
N PHE A 26 -3.79 -10.05 -0.41
CA PHE A 26 -2.37 -9.90 -0.69
C PHE A 26 -1.56 -9.91 0.60
N THR A 27 -0.28 -10.29 0.46
CA THR A 27 0.68 -10.30 1.56
C THR A 27 1.94 -9.58 1.15
N PHE A 28 2.35 -8.61 1.96
CA PHE A 28 3.70 -8.06 1.95
C PHE A 28 4.56 -8.83 2.96
N ALA A 29 5.78 -9.21 2.59
CA ALA A 29 6.72 -9.83 3.51
C ALA A 29 8.16 -9.44 3.16
N GLU A 30 8.94 -9.08 4.18
CA GLU A 30 10.36 -8.75 4.07
C GLU A 30 11.14 -9.45 5.19
N SER A 31 12.33 -9.95 4.83
CA SER A 31 13.22 -10.61 5.78
C SER A 31 14.23 -9.62 6.34
N LEU A 32 14.31 -9.56 7.67
CA LEU A 32 15.22 -8.69 8.41
C LEU A 32 16.24 -9.55 9.15
N ARG A 33 17.52 -9.38 8.84
CA ARG A 33 18.59 -10.09 9.56
C ARG A 33 18.68 -9.59 10.99
N ALA A 34 18.81 -10.49 11.96
CA ALA A 34 19.07 -10.10 13.34
C ALA A 34 20.39 -9.32 13.47
N PRO A 35 20.48 -8.38 14.43
CA PRO A 35 21.75 -7.75 14.76
C PRO A 35 22.79 -8.82 15.16
N PRO A 36 24.03 -8.76 14.65
CA PRO A 36 25.07 -9.75 14.97
C PRO A 36 25.57 -9.62 16.42
N SER A 37 25.33 -8.48 17.07
CA SER A 37 25.66 -8.25 18.47
C SER A 37 24.66 -7.28 19.11
N SER A 38 24.73 -7.10 20.43
CA SER A 38 23.92 -6.13 21.17
C SER A 38 24.52 -4.71 21.19
N GLY A 39 25.56 -4.47 20.40
CA GLY A 39 26.20 -3.17 20.24
C GLY A 39 25.26 -2.10 19.68
N VAL A 40 25.55 -0.84 20.02
CA VAL A 40 24.68 0.29 19.65
C VAL A 40 24.63 0.45 18.13
N ALA A 41 25.77 0.32 17.44
CA ALA A 41 25.86 0.47 15.99
C ALA A 41 25.03 -0.58 15.25
N GLU A 42 25.11 -1.84 15.68
CA GLU A 42 24.39 -2.98 15.12
C GLU A 42 22.88 -2.85 15.33
N LYS A 43 22.46 -2.42 16.53
CA LYS A 43 21.05 -2.13 16.82
C LYS A 43 20.54 -0.97 15.96
N SER A 44 21.30 0.11 15.83
CA SER A 44 20.94 1.24 14.97
C SER A 44 20.81 0.84 13.50
N ALA A 45 21.71 -0.01 12.99
CA ALA A 45 21.65 -0.54 11.63
C ALA A 45 20.40 -1.41 11.42
N TYR A 46 20.09 -2.30 12.37
CA TYR A 46 18.87 -3.11 12.32
C TYR A 46 17.60 -2.25 12.32
N LEU A 47 17.52 -1.24 13.18
CA LEU A 47 16.38 -0.32 13.22
C LEU A 47 16.26 0.52 11.94
N ASN A 48 17.37 0.85 11.29
CA ASN A 48 17.35 1.50 9.98
C ASN A 48 16.74 0.57 8.91
N SER A 49 17.18 -0.70 8.86
CA SER A 49 16.60 -1.70 7.96
C SER A 49 15.12 -1.92 8.22
N LEU A 50 14.69 -1.99 9.49
CA LEU A 50 13.28 -2.11 9.85
C LEU A 50 12.46 -0.90 9.35
N ARG A 51 12.96 0.33 9.53
CA ARG A 51 12.27 1.54 9.02
C ARG A 51 12.13 1.52 7.50
N LYS A 52 13.17 1.08 6.79
CA LYS A 52 13.10 0.92 5.33
C LYS A 52 12.04 -0.10 4.94
N ALA A 53 11.99 -1.25 5.61
CA ALA A 53 10.98 -2.27 5.35
C ALA A 53 9.56 -1.78 5.62
N ILE A 54 9.36 -0.98 6.67
CA ILE A 54 8.08 -0.33 6.97
C ILE A 54 7.67 0.62 5.85
N ASN A 55 8.58 1.48 5.37
CA ASN A 55 8.28 2.39 4.26
C ASN A 55 7.93 1.62 2.97
N SER A 56 8.68 0.56 2.66
CA SER A 56 8.39 -0.32 1.53
C SER A 56 7.02 -0.98 1.64
N ALA A 57 6.65 -1.46 2.83
CA ALA A 57 5.33 -2.02 3.07
C ALA A 57 4.23 -0.97 2.88
N GLN A 58 4.42 0.24 3.41
CA GLN A 58 3.47 1.33 3.28
C GLN A 58 3.24 1.70 1.81
N GLU A 59 4.30 1.88 1.03
CA GLU A 59 4.18 2.14 -0.41
C GLU A 59 3.46 1.01 -1.14
N ASN A 60 3.82 -0.25 -0.85
CA ASN A 60 3.19 -1.40 -1.48
C ASN A 60 1.70 -1.50 -1.15
N ILE A 61 1.34 -1.36 0.14
CA ILE A 61 -0.04 -1.40 0.61
C ILE A 61 -0.85 -0.28 -0.03
N ASN A 62 -0.33 0.95 -0.04
CA ASN A 62 -1.02 2.08 -0.67
C ASN A 62 -1.28 1.83 -2.14
N LYS A 63 -0.29 1.32 -2.87
CA LYS A 63 -0.46 0.95 -4.29
C LYS A 63 -1.52 -0.13 -4.48
N GLN A 64 -1.47 -1.20 -3.67
CA GLN A 64 -2.39 -2.34 -3.76
C GLN A 64 -3.84 -1.95 -3.42
N LEU A 65 -4.03 -1.10 -2.41
CA LEU A 65 -5.36 -0.61 -2.03
C LEU A 65 -5.89 0.40 -3.05
N THR A 66 -5.04 1.28 -3.59
CA THR A 66 -5.46 2.22 -4.65
C THR A 66 -5.96 1.50 -5.89
N ALA A 67 -5.22 0.48 -6.36
CA ALA A 67 -5.66 -0.34 -7.48
C ALA A 67 -7.01 -1.03 -7.20
N ARG A 68 -7.20 -1.58 -6.00
CA ARG A 68 -8.47 -2.22 -5.61
C ARG A 68 -9.63 -1.23 -5.50
N MET A 69 -9.39 0.02 -5.08
CA MET A 69 -10.42 1.06 -5.09
C MET A 69 -10.88 1.38 -6.52
N GLU A 70 -9.97 1.39 -7.50
CA GLU A 70 -10.31 1.57 -8.91
C GLU A 70 -11.11 0.38 -9.46
N GLU A 71 -10.71 -0.84 -9.10
CA GLU A 71 -11.45 -2.07 -9.45
C GLU A 71 -12.87 -2.06 -8.86
N ASP A 72 -13.02 -1.64 -7.60
CA ASP A 72 -14.32 -1.56 -6.93
C ASP A 72 -15.21 -0.48 -7.56
N LYS A 73 -14.66 0.71 -7.87
CA LYS A 73 -15.39 1.75 -8.62
C LYS A 73 -15.89 1.23 -9.98
N ALA A 74 -15.04 0.51 -10.71
CA ALA A 74 -15.44 -0.07 -12.00
C ALA A 74 -16.55 -1.12 -11.83
N ARG A 75 -16.49 -1.93 -10.78
CA ARG A 75 -17.51 -2.94 -10.43
C ARG A 75 -18.84 -2.29 -10.08
N GLU A 76 -18.82 -1.22 -9.29
CA GLU A 76 -20.00 -0.44 -8.91
C GLU A 76 -20.67 0.21 -10.14
N ALA A 77 -19.87 0.76 -11.07
CA ALA A 77 -20.39 1.35 -12.30
C ALA A 77 -21.12 0.31 -13.18
N ILE A 78 -20.61 -0.93 -13.24
CA ILE A 78 -21.27 -2.04 -13.94
C ILE A 78 -22.56 -2.44 -13.22
N GLN A 79 -22.53 -2.55 -11.88
CA GLN A 79 -23.66 -3.05 -11.09
C GLN A 79 -24.83 -2.06 -11.06
N THR A 80 -24.55 -0.75 -11.04
CA THR A 80 -25.57 0.30 -11.05
C THR A 80 -26.07 0.63 -12.45
N GLY A 81 -25.43 0.10 -13.51
CA GLY A 81 -25.75 0.42 -14.90
C GLY A 81 -25.44 1.89 -15.26
N VAL A 82 -24.74 2.61 -14.38
CA VAL A 82 -24.39 4.01 -14.55
C VAL A 82 -23.01 4.07 -15.19
N SER A 83 -22.96 3.90 -16.51
CA SER A 83 -21.83 4.31 -17.35
C SER A 83 -21.73 5.85 -17.46
N LYS A 84 -22.23 6.62 -16.47
CA LYS A 84 -22.17 8.09 -16.44
C LYS A 84 -20.93 8.65 -15.77
N ALA A 85 -20.05 7.88 -15.14
CA ALA A 85 -18.87 8.49 -14.50
C ALA A 85 -17.97 9.27 -15.51
N ALA A 86 -17.87 8.80 -16.76
CA ALA A 86 -17.15 9.54 -17.81
C ALA A 86 -17.92 10.74 -18.40
N VAL A 87 -19.24 10.79 -18.22
CA VAL A 87 -20.08 11.92 -18.68
C VAL A 87 -20.24 12.96 -17.58
N ASP A 88 -20.26 12.54 -16.31
CA ASP A 88 -20.34 13.45 -15.16
C ASP A 88 -19.00 14.16 -14.95
N GLU A 89 -17.86 13.46 -14.98
CA GLU A 89 -16.57 14.10 -14.67
C GLU A 89 -16.11 15.09 -15.76
N ALA A 90 -16.39 14.82 -17.04
CA ALA A 90 -16.12 15.78 -18.12
C ALA A 90 -17.08 16.98 -18.12
N LEU A 91 -18.35 16.76 -17.75
CA LEU A 91 -19.35 17.84 -17.64
C LEU A 91 -19.12 18.68 -16.37
N GLU A 92 -18.66 18.06 -15.29
CA GLU A 92 -18.32 18.70 -14.01
C GLU A 92 -17.00 19.49 -14.10
N GLU A 93 -16.03 19.05 -14.93
CA GLU A 93 -14.85 19.83 -15.31
C GLU A 93 -15.18 21.03 -16.22
N GLU A 94 -16.08 20.89 -17.20
CA GLU A 94 -16.48 21.99 -18.08
C GLU A 94 -17.34 23.06 -17.37
N ASN A 95 -18.03 22.69 -16.28
CA ASN A 95 -18.85 23.61 -15.50
C ASN A 95 -18.13 24.19 -14.27
N TYR A 96 -16.83 23.90 -14.09
CA TYR A 96 -16.02 24.39 -12.99
C TYR A 96 -15.67 25.88 -13.17
N GLY A 97 -16.65 26.76 -12.94
CA GLY A 97 -16.48 28.21 -13.09
C GLY A 97 -17.77 29.01 -13.29
N GLU A 98 -18.90 28.36 -13.58
CA GLU A 98 -20.22 28.99 -13.53
C GLU A 98 -20.89 28.60 -12.21
N GLU A 99 -21.13 29.58 -11.33
CA GLU A 99 -22.06 29.37 -10.22
C GLU A 99 -23.41 28.97 -10.81
N ALA A 100 -23.87 27.75 -10.51
CA ALA A 100 -25.22 27.35 -10.85
C ALA A 100 -26.17 28.45 -10.34
N PRO A 101 -26.98 29.08 -11.21
CA PRO A 101 -27.83 30.17 -10.78
C PRO A 101 -28.69 29.69 -9.61
N PRO A 102 -28.88 30.52 -8.57
CA PRO A 102 -29.75 30.16 -7.47
C PRO A 102 -31.10 29.80 -8.06
N ASN A 103 -31.58 28.59 -7.75
CA ASN A 103 -32.94 28.19 -8.06
C ASN A 103 -33.88 29.11 -7.28
N ASP A 104 -34.40 30.15 -7.92
CA ASP A 104 -35.57 30.89 -7.45
C ASP A 104 -36.82 30.09 -7.85
N ASP A 105 -37.50 29.55 -6.82
CA ASP A 105 -38.85 28.93 -6.74
C ASP A 105 -39.65 28.62 -8.03
#